data_AF-A0A4Q7AQL4-F1
#
_entry.id   AF-A0A4Q7AQL4-F1
#
_cell.length_a   1.000
_cell.length_b   1.000
_cell.length_c   1.000
_cell.angle_alpha   90.00
_cell.angle_beta   90.00
_cell.angle_gamma   90.00
#
_symmetry.space_group_name_H-M   'P 1'
#
loop_
_entity.id
_entity.type
_entity.pdbx_description
1 polymer ?
#
loop_
_entity_poly.entity_id
_entity_poly.type
_entity_poly.pdbx_seq_one_letter_code
_entity_poly.pdbx_strand_id
1 'polypeptide(L)'
;MHEHKVYVYVLDQAYQPSQEQKDKAVSFFELIVPSSHQGTTGLSDYSIELDDVSVIETTFTLRAGGPAGSNKYWLIDEDESADDADEEDYDELDFGTELRPEVIEELESILGTKLALTWEWDD
;
A
#
# COMPACT_ATOMS: atom_id res chain seq x y z
N MET A 1 -13.33 -4.56 16.12
CA MET A 1 -12.55 -3.74 15.18
C MET A 1 -11.94 -4.76 14.25
N HIS A 2 -12.43 -4.83 13.01
CA HIS A 2 -11.85 -5.74 12.01
C HIS A 2 -10.60 -5.03 11.48
N GLU A 3 -9.42 -5.63 11.66
CA GLU A 3 -8.15 -4.97 11.35
C GLU A 3 -7.64 -5.41 9.98
N HIS A 4 -8.12 -4.80 8.89
CA HIS A 4 -7.66 -5.15 7.55
C HIS A 4 -6.19 -4.82 7.33
N LYS A 5 -5.53 -5.60 6.46
CA LYS A 5 -4.17 -5.29 6.00
C LYS A 5 -4.19 -4.95 4.52
N VAL A 6 -3.40 -3.95 4.16
CA VAL A 6 -3.15 -3.59 2.77
C VAL A 6 -1.73 -3.96 2.39
N TYR A 7 -1.57 -4.49 1.19
CA TYR A 7 -0.30 -4.90 0.62
C TYR A 7 -0.10 -4.24 -0.75
N VAL A 8 1.07 -3.65 -0.95
CA VAL A 8 1.51 -3.19 -2.28
C VAL A 8 2.74 -3.99 -2.68
N TYR A 9 2.64 -4.78 -3.74
CA TYR A 9 3.67 -5.76 -4.08
C TYR A 9 4.15 -5.64 -5.52
N VAL A 10 5.40 -6.07 -5.74
CA VAL A 10 6.02 -6.15 -7.06
C VAL A 10 5.37 -7.27 -7.88
N LEU A 11 4.89 -6.92 -9.08
CA LEU A 11 4.30 -7.89 -10.02
C LEU A 11 5.36 -8.75 -10.73
N ASP A 12 6.53 -8.17 -11.02
CA ASP A 12 7.60 -8.90 -11.70
C ASP A 12 8.42 -9.74 -10.72
N GLN A 13 8.12 -11.03 -10.63
CA GLN A 13 8.81 -11.96 -9.72
C GLN A 13 10.30 -12.15 -10.02
N ALA A 14 10.77 -11.77 -11.22
CA ALA A 14 12.20 -11.79 -11.54
C ALA A 14 12.93 -10.51 -11.11
N TYR A 15 12.19 -9.43 -10.81
CA TYR A 15 12.76 -8.15 -10.44
C TYR A 15 13.07 -8.10 -8.95
N GLN A 16 14.28 -7.64 -8.63
CA GLN A 16 14.69 -7.40 -7.25
C GLN A 16 15.01 -5.90 -7.10
N PRO A 17 14.16 -5.13 -6.39
CA PRO A 17 14.49 -3.75 -6.10
C PRO A 17 15.75 -3.68 -5.24
N SER A 18 16.57 -2.67 -5.50
CA SER A 18 17.74 -2.37 -4.68
C SER A 18 17.34 -1.88 -3.29
N GLN A 19 18.25 -1.97 -2.32
CA GLN A 19 17.98 -1.52 -0.95
C GLN A 19 17.55 -0.05 -0.90
N GLU A 20 18.21 0.83 -1.68
CA GLU A 20 17.83 2.25 -1.74
C GLU A 20 16.38 2.45 -2.23
N GLN A 21 15.93 1.65 -3.20
CA GLN A 21 14.55 1.71 -3.69
C GLN A 21 13.56 1.21 -2.64
N LYS A 22 13.91 0.14 -1.91
CA LYS A 22 13.10 -0.38 -0.80
C LYS A 22 12.93 0.66 0.30
N ASP A 23 14.02 1.28 0.75
CA ASP A 23 13.98 2.32 1.77
C ASP A 23 13.13 3.53 1.34
N LYS A 24 13.31 4.02 0.10
CA LYS A 24 12.49 5.10 -0.45
C LYS A 24 11.01 4.72 -0.54
N ALA A 25 10.71 3.49 -0.96
CA ALA A 25 9.35 3.01 -1.08
C ALA A 25 8.67 2.89 0.28
N VAL A 26 9.38 2.42 1.32
CA VAL A 26 8.86 2.37 2.69
C VAL A 26 8.60 3.78 3.22
N SER A 27 9.54 4.70 3.06
CA SER A 27 9.34 6.09 3.53
C SER A 27 8.19 6.80 2.81
N PHE A 28 8.00 6.54 1.51
CA PHE A 28 6.84 7.06 0.79
C PHE A 28 5.54 6.38 1.24
N PHE A 29 5.58 5.08 1.49
CA PHE A 29 4.43 4.34 1.98
C PHE A 29 3.99 4.79 3.39
N GLU A 30 4.94 5.16 4.25
CA GLU A 30 4.67 5.82 5.54
C GLU A 30 3.97 7.16 5.40
N LEU A 31 4.20 7.89 4.31
CA LEU A 31 3.57 9.18 4.07
C LEU A 31 2.13 9.00 3.59
N ILE A 32 1.85 7.99 2.76
CA ILE A 32 0.49 7.72 2.27
C ILE A 32 -0.35 6.91 3.27
N VAL A 33 0.29 6.16 4.18
CA VAL A 33 -0.34 5.50 5.34
C VAL A 33 0.32 6.01 6.63
N PRO A 34 0.01 7.25 7.05
CA PRO A 34 0.66 7.91 8.18
C PRO A 34 0.27 7.32 9.53
N SER A 35 -0.81 6.56 9.59
CA SER A 35 -1.17 5.79 10.77
C SER A 35 -1.55 4.37 10.37
N SER A 36 -0.93 3.42 11.06
CA SER A 36 -1.19 1.99 10.94
C SER A 36 -1.05 1.40 12.33
N HIS A 37 -2.06 0.66 12.78
CA HIS A 37 -2.03 0.01 14.11
C HIS A 37 -0.84 -0.96 14.22
N GLN A 38 -0.50 -1.62 13.11
CA GLN A 38 0.59 -2.60 13.05
C GLN A 38 1.89 -2.01 12.47
N GLY A 39 1.92 -0.70 12.20
CA GLY A 39 3.00 -0.02 11.50
C GLY A 39 3.05 -0.33 9.99
N THR A 40 3.92 0.36 9.29
CA THR A 40 4.24 0.11 7.87
C THR A 40 5.57 -0.65 7.79
N THR A 41 5.68 -1.56 6.84
CA THR A 41 6.93 -2.32 6.67
C THR A 41 7.13 -2.77 5.23
N GLY A 42 8.41 -2.93 4.85
CA GLY A 42 8.83 -3.55 3.59
C GLY A 42 9.36 -4.96 3.84
N LEU A 43 8.72 -5.96 3.24
CA LEU A 43 9.07 -7.37 3.37
C LEU A 43 9.68 -7.86 2.04
N SER A 44 10.81 -8.56 2.09
CA SER A 44 11.43 -9.19 0.92
C SER A 44 11.07 -10.67 0.86
N ASP A 45 10.90 -11.20 -0.35
CA ASP A 45 10.61 -12.62 -0.61
C ASP A 45 9.43 -13.13 0.26
N TYR A 46 8.29 -12.44 0.15
CA TYR A 46 7.13 -12.66 1.00
C TYR A 46 6.00 -13.36 0.23
N SER A 47 5.16 -14.07 0.97
CA SER A 47 3.96 -14.74 0.46
C SER A 47 2.76 -14.15 1.16
N ILE A 48 1.88 -13.51 0.38
CA ILE A 48 0.62 -12.96 0.89
C ILE A 48 -0.42 -14.07 0.79
N GLU A 49 -0.98 -14.48 1.93
CA GLU A 49 -2.02 -15.51 2.02
C GLU A 49 -3.38 -14.81 2.03
N LEU A 50 -4.14 -14.91 0.95
CA LEU A 50 -5.50 -14.37 0.86
C LEU A 50 -6.51 -15.46 1.24
N ASP A 51 -7.60 -15.04 1.89
CA ASP A 51 -8.64 -15.92 2.47
C ASP A 51 -9.23 -16.95 1.46
N ASP A 52 -9.24 -16.60 0.16
CA ASP A 52 -9.70 -17.47 -0.94
C ASP A 52 -8.64 -18.48 -1.43
N VAL A 53 -7.72 -18.92 -0.56
CA VAL A 53 -6.65 -19.91 -0.86
C VAL A 53 -5.64 -19.42 -1.93
N SER A 54 -5.66 -18.14 -2.28
CA SER A 54 -4.74 -17.55 -3.24
C SER A 54 -3.48 -17.09 -2.52
N VAL A 55 -2.33 -17.64 -2.92
CA VAL A 55 -1.01 -17.21 -2.42
C VAL A 55 -0.35 -16.36 -3.49
N ILE A 56 0.02 -15.14 -3.12
CA ILE A 56 0.78 -14.23 -4.00
C ILE A 56 2.24 -14.24 -3.53
N GLU A 57 3.11 -14.80 -4.37
CA GLU A 57 4.56 -14.76 -4.16
C GLU A 57 5.15 -13.49 -4.78
N THR A 58 5.90 -12.73 -3.99
CA THR A 58 6.53 -11.47 -4.42
C THR A 58 7.93 -11.33 -3.87
N THR A 59 8.82 -10.73 -4.67
CA THR A 59 10.19 -10.42 -4.26
C THR A 59 10.26 -9.27 -3.26
N PHE A 60 9.27 -8.39 -3.27
CA PHE A 60 9.14 -7.29 -2.34
C PHE A 60 7.68 -6.83 -2.19
N THR A 61 7.25 -6.60 -0.95
CA THR A 61 5.94 -6.02 -0.64
C THR A 61 6.04 -4.99 0.46
N LEU A 62 5.23 -3.96 0.33
CA LEU A 62 4.88 -3.04 1.40
C LEU A 62 3.63 -3.59 2.10
N ARG A 63 3.54 -3.40 3.41
CA ARG A 63 2.40 -3.83 4.23
C ARG A 63 2.06 -2.75 5.25
N ALA A 64 0.77 -2.52 5.46
CA ALA A 64 0.21 -1.84 6.64
C ALA A 64 -1.00 -2.59 7.18
N GLY A 65 -1.25 -2.52 8.50
CA GLY A 65 -2.38 -3.19 9.17
C GLY A 65 -3.18 -2.20 10.01
N GLY A 66 -4.50 -2.16 9.79
CA GLY A 66 -5.37 -1.07 10.22
C GLY A 66 -4.92 0.27 9.62
N PRO A 67 -4.82 0.39 8.29
CA PRO A 67 -4.29 1.59 7.65
C PRO A 67 -5.30 2.74 7.72
N ALA A 68 -4.80 3.92 8.05
CA ALA A 68 -5.51 5.19 7.86
C ALA A 68 -4.80 6.01 6.79
N GLY A 69 -5.56 6.77 6.02
CA GLY A 69 -5.05 7.56 4.90
C GLY A 69 -5.92 8.77 4.63
N SER A 70 -5.40 9.70 3.85
CA SER A 70 -6.13 10.87 3.36
C SER A 70 -6.57 10.65 1.92
N ASN A 71 -7.68 11.28 1.54
CA ASN A 71 -8.19 11.30 0.19
C ASN A 71 -7.23 11.95 -0.82
N LYS A 72 -6.16 12.64 -0.34
CA LYS A 72 -5.05 13.07 -1.18
C LYS A 72 -4.32 11.90 -1.86
N TYR A 73 -4.19 10.77 -1.16
CA TYR A 73 -3.43 9.61 -1.65
C TYR A 73 -4.31 8.42 -2.01
N TRP A 74 -5.44 8.28 -1.32
CA TRP A 74 -6.40 7.19 -1.47
C TRP A 74 -7.66 7.68 -2.19
N LEU A 75 -8.35 6.79 -2.87
CA LEU A 75 -9.66 7.05 -3.46
C LEU A 75 -10.75 6.78 -2.41
N ILE A 76 -10.86 7.67 -1.41
CA ILE A 76 -11.85 7.56 -0.32
C ILE A 76 -13.18 8.17 -0.78
N ASP A 77 -13.12 9.36 -1.37
CA ASP A 77 -14.26 10.03 -1.97
C ASP A 77 -13.91 10.46 -3.41
N GLU A 78 -14.69 9.96 -4.37
CA GLU A 78 -14.48 10.21 -5.81
C GLU A 78 -14.86 11.64 -6.24
N ASP A 79 -15.70 12.34 -5.47
CA ASP A 79 -16.17 13.70 -5.78
C ASP A 79 -15.16 14.75 -5.29
N GLU A 80 -14.39 14.42 -4.26
CA GLU A 80 -13.30 15.25 -3.74
C GLU A 80 -11.98 15.01 -4.49
N SER A 81 -11.39 16.11 -4.96
CA SER A 81 -10.11 16.10 -5.66
C SER A 81 -8.94 16.05 -4.68
N ALA A 82 -7.84 15.37 -5.05
CA ALA A 82 -6.64 15.27 -4.22
C ALA A 82 -6.02 16.62 -3.82
N ASP A 83 -6.26 17.68 -4.61
CA ASP A 83 -5.75 19.05 -4.35
C ASP A 83 -6.59 19.80 -3.29
N ASP A 84 -7.85 19.38 -3.09
CA ASP A 84 -8.77 19.95 -2.09
C ASP A 84 -8.76 19.13 -0.78
N ALA A 85 -8.26 17.89 -0.84
CA ALA A 85 -8.16 16.99 0.31
C ALA A 85 -7.12 17.48 1.31
N ASP A 86 -7.52 17.58 2.58
CA ASP A 86 -6.61 17.98 3.66
C ASP A 86 -5.62 16.86 3.96
N GLU A 87 -4.34 17.22 4.05
CA GLU A 87 -3.27 16.27 4.30
C GLU A 87 -3.31 15.70 5.71
N GLU A 88 -4.00 16.35 6.65
CA GLU A 88 -4.02 15.93 8.05
C GLU A 88 -5.34 15.25 8.47
N ASP A 89 -6.32 15.19 7.56
CA ASP A 89 -7.61 14.51 7.78
C ASP A 89 -7.49 13.04 7.32
N TYR A 90 -7.00 12.21 8.25
CA TYR A 90 -6.80 10.79 8.02
C TYR A 90 -7.97 9.98 8.55
N ASP A 91 -8.65 9.29 7.67
CA ASP A 91 -9.70 8.34 8.01
C ASP A 91 -9.18 6.90 7.93
N GLU A 92 -9.82 6.02 8.71
CA GLU A 92 -9.62 4.57 8.56
C GLU A 92 -10.03 4.17 7.15
N LEU A 93 -9.15 3.46 6.45
CA LEU A 93 -9.41 3.04 5.08
C LEU A 93 -10.31 1.80 5.07
N ASP A 94 -11.40 1.88 4.33
CA ASP A 94 -12.27 0.74 4.10
C ASP A 94 -11.56 -0.36 3.28
N PHE A 95 -11.93 -1.61 3.51
CA PHE A 95 -11.42 -2.73 2.74
C PHE A 95 -11.71 -2.55 1.25
N GLY A 96 -10.67 -2.69 0.42
CA GLY A 96 -10.80 -2.52 -1.02
C GLY A 96 -10.60 -1.09 -1.49
N THR A 97 -10.33 -0.13 -0.60
CA THR A 97 -9.95 1.23 -1.01
C THR A 97 -8.73 1.18 -1.92
N GLU A 98 -8.79 1.90 -3.03
CA GLU A 98 -7.72 1.93 -4.02
C GLU A 98 -6.81 3.15 -3.79
N LEU A 99 -5.53 3.01 -4.15
CA LEU A 99 -4.64 4.16 -4.23
C LEU A 99 -4.99 4.99 -5.46
N ARG A 100 -4.81 6.31 -5.38
CA ARG A 100 -4.90 7.16 -6.56
C ARG A 100 -3.85 6.74 -7.60
N PRO A 101 -4.15 6.85 -8.91
CA PRO A 101 -3.23 6.45 -9.98
C PRO A 101 -1.84 7.07 -9.83
N GLU A 102 -1.78 8.36 -9.52
CA GLU A 102 -0.53 9.12 -9.37
C GLU A 102 0.36 8.56 -8.24
N VAL A 103 -0.25 8.04 -7.18
CA VAL A 103 0.47 7.46 -6.03
C VAL A 103 1.05 6.09 -6.38
N ILE A 104 0.28 5.26 -7.10
CA ILE A 104 0.80 4.00 -7.62
C ILE A 104 1.95 4.28 -8.61
N GLU A 105 1.78 5.23 -9.52
CA GLU A 105 2.82 5.62 -10.49
C GLU A 105 4.10 6.12 -9.80
N GLU A 106 3.97 6.86 -8.69
CA GLU A 106 5.12 7.29 -7.90
C GLU A 106 5.84 6.11 -7.22
N LEU A 107 5.10 5.19 -6.60
CA LEU A 107 5.66 3.95 -6.06
C LEU A 107 6.35 3.10 -7.13
N GLU A 108 5.74 2.96 -8.31
CA GLU A 108 6.31 2.26 -9.45
C GLU A 108 7.60 2.92 -9.96
N SER A 109 7.65 4.26 -9.96
CA SER A 109 8.84 5.03 -10.31
C SER A 109 9.97 4.81 -9.29
N ILE A 110 9.66 4.83 -8.00
CA ILE A 110 10.62 4.56 -6.92
C ILE A 110 11.17 3.13 -7.03
N LEU A 111 10.28 2.14 -7.14
CA LEU A 111 10.66 0.73 -7.19
C LEU A 111 11.17 0.30 -8.56
N GLY A 112 10.97 1.11 -9.61
CA GLY A 112 11.43 0.83 -10.97
C GLY A 112 10.73 -0.35 -11.65
N THR A 113 9.53 -0.70 -11.19
CA THR A 113 8.76 -1.87 -11.66
C THR A 113 7.26 -1.65 -11.45
N LYS A 114 6.45 -2.51 -12.08
CA LYS A 114 4.99 -2.49 -11.94
C LYS A 114 4.55 -3.10 -10.61
N LEU A 115 3.54 -2.48 -10.02
CA LEU A 115 3.02 -2.84 -8.71
C LEU A 115 1.54 -3.22 -8.79
N ALA A 116 1.09 -3.96 -7.79
CA ALA A 116 -0.32 -4.21 -7.55
C ALA A 116 -0.65 -4.02 -6.08
N LEU A 117 -1.91 -3.71 -5.81
CA LEU A 117 -2.46 -3.53 -4.48
C LEU A 117 -3.44 -4.67 -4.18
N THR A 118 -3.38 -5.22 -2.98
CA THR A 118 -4.36 -6.20 -2.49
C THR A 118 -4.64 -5.97 -1.02
N TRP A 119 -5.77 -6.48 -0.56
CA TRP A 119 -6.21 -6.40 0.83
C TRP A 119 -6.40 -7.80 1.42
N GLU A 120 -6.15 -7.94 2.71
CA GLU A 120 -6.41 -9.13 3.52
C GLU A 120 -7.39 -8.77 4.63
N TRP A 121 -8.42 -9.61 4.80
CA TRP A 121 -9.29 -9.56 5.96
C TRP A 121 -8.57 -10.22 7.14
N ASP A 122 -8.53 -9.54 8.28
CA ASP A 122 -8.16 -10.15 9.56
C ASP A 122 -9.49 -10.49 10.26
N ASP A 123 -9.79 -11.81 10.36
CA ASP A 123 -11.01 -12.37 10.98
C ASP A 123 -11.01 -12.22 12.51
#